data_AF-A0A4R7T5S8-F1
#
_entry.id   AF-A0A4R7T5S8-F1
#
_cell.length_a   1.000
_cell.length_b   1.000
_cell.length_c   1.000
_cell.angle_alpha   90.00
_cell.angle_beta   90.00
_cell.angle_gamma   90.00
#
_symmetry.space_group_name_H-M   'P 1'
#
loop_
_entity.id
_entity.type
_entity.pdbx_description
1 polymer ?
#
loop_
_entity_poly.entity_id
_entity_poly.type
_entity_poly.pdbx_seq_one_letter_code
_entity_poly.pdbx_strand_id
1 'polypeptide(L)'
;MGCTRSTGGRAGASGEALRSIRLVVAVVAVVVAAACGGGGVGGESSPTPDAESTLLARVPPGGSLPVIVLLAGQYTAEGELPDEQARQVQRKKISAAQTAVLDELAGSQVRNVHRFTYTPQLSLTVDADALRQLLRSSRVAAVHEDTARSQNG
;
A
#
# COMPACT_ATOMS: atom_id res chain seq x y z
N MET A 1 37.69 -66.78 -0.06
CA MET A 1 37.49 -65.67 0.91
C MET A 1 36.00 -65.35 0.92
N GLY A 2 35.22 -65.36 1.99
CA GLY A 2 35.42 -65.62 3.42
C GLY A 2 34.14 -65.16 4.11
N CYS A 3 33.52 -66.02 4.92
CA CYS A 3 32.65 -65.74 6.09
C CYS A 3 31.43 -64.79 5.91
N THR A 4 30.24 -64.96 6.49
CA THR A 4 29.63 -65.89 7.44
C THR A 4 28.14 -65.53 7.50
N ARG A 5 27.30 -66.56 7.58
CA ARG A 5 26.06 -66.75 8.38
C ARG A 5 25.47 -65.52 9.12
N SER A 6 24.12 -65.48 9.14
CA SER A 6 23.30 -65.63 10.37
C SER A 6 22.23 -64.55 10.61
N THR A 7 20.98 -64.99 10.49
CA THR A 7 19.86 -64.88 11.45
C THR A 7 19.38 -63.53 11.98
N GLY A 8 18.05 -63.40 11.94
CA GLY A 8 17.25 -62.71 12.96
C GLY A 8 17.03 -61.24 12.63
N GLY A 9 15.80 -60.73 12.50
CA GLY A 9 14.59 -61.13 13.18
C GLY A 9 14.33 -60.19 14.34
N ARG A 10 13.22 -59.44 14.20
CA ARG A 10 12.42 -58.76 15.23
C ARG A 10 12.86 -57.40 15.78
N ALA A 11 11.77 -56.67 16.05
CA ALA A 11 11.57 -55.59 17.00
C ALA A 11 12.17 -54.24 16.56
N GLY A 12 11.41 -53.16 16.50
CA GLY A 12 10.17 -52.85 17.19
C GLY A 12 10.32 -51.49 17.84
N ALA A 13 9.54 -50.52 17.39
CA ALA A 13 9.13 -49.36 18.15
C ALA A 13 7.83 -48.87 17.47
N SER A 14 6.59 -49.14 17.93
CA SER A 14 5.90 -48.76 19.19
C SER A 14 6.10 -47.28 19.52
N GLY A 15 5.09 -46.43 19.73
CA GLY A 15 3.63 -46.56 19.83
C GLY A 15 3.00 -45.18 19.51
N GLU A 16 1.78 -45.11 19.00
CA GLU A 16 0.53 -45.11 19.79
C GLU A 16 0.47 -43.96 20.81
N ALA A 17 -0.32 -42.93 20.49
CA ALA A 17 -1.05 -42.15 21.49
C ALA A 17 -2.35 -41.62 20.88
N LEU A 18 -3.35 -42.50 20.85
CA LEU A 18 -4.77 -42.18 20.84
C LEU A 18 -5.17 -41.41 22.11
N ARG A 19 -6.38 -40.82 22.03
CA ARG A 19 -7.24 -40.28 23.11
C ARG A 19 -7.03 -38.78 23.34
N SER A 20 -8.04 -37.94 23.18
CA SER A 20 -9.16 -37.88 24.14
C SER A 20 -10.30 -37.04 23.51
N ILE A 21 -11.50 -37.56 23.27
CA ILE A 21 -12.65 -37.68 24.20
C ILE A 21 -13.61 -36.46 24.12
N ARG A 22 -14.81 -36.76 23.56
CA ARG A 22 -16.18 -36.32 23.90
C ARG A 22 -16.54 -34.85 23.62
N LEU A 23 -17.41 -34.53 22.65
CA LEU A 23 -18.89 -34.69 22.62
C LEU A 23 -19.57 -33.99 23.80
N VAL A 24 -20.37 -32.96 23.48
CA VAL A 24 -21.57 -32.37 24.14
C VAL A 24 -21.70 -30.94 23.58
N VAL A 25 -22.47 -30.72 22.51
CA VAL A 25 -23.86 -30.23 22.53
C VAL A 25 -24.04 -28.96 23.37
N ALA A 26 -24.20 -27.82 22.71
CA ALA A 26 -25.07 -26.74 23.16
C ALA A 26 -25.43 -25.84 21.97
N VAL A 27 -26.55 -26.20 21.34
CA VAL A 27 -27.35 -25.31 20.50
C VAL A 27 -28.02 -24.28 21.44
N VAL A 28 -28.24 -23.08 20.91
CA VAL A 28 -29.02 -21.95 21.46
C VAL A 28 -28.28 -20.97 22.37
N ALA A 29 -27.94 -19.80 21.81
CA ALA A 29 -28.39 -18.52 22.34
C ALA A 29 -28.33 -17.45 21.24
N VAL A 30 -29.49 -17.20 20.63
CA VAL A 30 -29.75 -15.97 19.88
C VAL A 30 -29.70 -14.82 20.88
N VAL A 31 -28.82 -13.85 20.66
CA VAL A 31 -28.89 -12.53 21.31
C VAL A 31 -28.92 -11.47 20.21
N VAL A 32 -30.05 -10.79 20.13
CA VAL A 32 -30.35 -9.70 19.20
C VAL A 32 -29.92 -8.36 19.80
N ALA A 33 -29.10 -7.65 19.02
CA ALA A 33 -28.89 -6.19 18.88
C ALA A 33 -29.03 -5.22 20.07
N ALA A 34 -27.98 -4.40 20.27
CA ALA A 34 -28.09 -2.96 20.55
C ALA A 34 -26.78 -2.20 20.20
N ALA A 35 -26.93 -1.05 19.51
CA ALA A 35 -25.90 -0.09 19.05
C ALA A 35 -25.05 0.49 20.22
N CYS A 36 -23.85 1.07 20.06
CA CYS A 36 -23.34 2.08 19.13
C CYS A 36 -21.83 1.82 18.90
N GLY A 37 -21.27 1.93 17.69
CA GLY A 37 -20.90 3.22 17.11
C GLY A 37 -19.46 3.59 17.50
N GLY A 38 -18.49 3.00 16.80
CA GLY A 38 -17.06 3.31 16.94
C GLY A 38 -16.36 2.93 15.65
N GLY A 39 -16.70 3.66 14.57
CA GLY A 39 -16.16 3.45 13.24
C GLY A 39 -14.64 3.53 13.26
N GLY A 40 -14.00 2.51 12.70
CA GLY A 40 -12.60 2.60 12.33
C GLY A 40 -12.41 3.76 11.37
N VAL A 41 -11.51 4.67 11.71
CA VAL A 41 -11.04 5.73 10.82
C VAL A 41 -10.16 5.04 9.76
N GLY A 42 -10.81 4.47 8.76
CA GLY A 42 -10.18 4.30 7.46
C GLY A 42 -10.10 5.69 6.88
N GLY A 43 -8.92 6.31 6.94
CA GLY A 43 -8.62 7.55 6.23
C GLY A 43 -8.62 7.27 4.73
N GLU A 44 -9.81 7.03 4.17
CA GLU A 44 -10.03 7.07 2.74
C GLU A 44 -10.18 8.54 2.36
N SER A 45 -9.04 9.23 2.27
CA SER A 45 -8.97 10.55 1.67
C SER A 45 -9.16 10.39 0.16
N SER A 46 -10.35 9.98 -0.26
CA SER A 46 -10.78 10.20 -1.63
C SER A 46 -10.89 11.72 -1.82
N PRO A 47 -10.25 12.31 -2.84
CA PRO A 47 -10.39 13.73 -3.09
C PRO A 47 -11.88 14.04 -3.29
N THR A 48 -12.42 15.00 -2.52
CA THR A 48 -13.80 15.45 -2.75
C THR A 48 -13.83 16.21 -4.08
N PRO A 49 -14.93 16.12 -4.86
CA PRO A 49 -15.05 16.79 -6.17
C PRO A 49 -14.74 18.29 -6.11
N ASP A 50 -15.00 18.91 -4.96
CA ASP A 50 -14.78 20.33 -4.68
C ASP A 50 -13.28 20.66 -4.54
N ALA A 51 -12.49 19.76 -3.96
CA ALA A 51 -11.05 19.93 -3.82
C ALA A 51 -10.34 19.78 -5.18
N GLU A 52 -10.77 18.83 -6.01
CA GLU A 52 -10.23 18.59 -7.35
C GLU A 52 -10.46 19.78 -8.29
N SER A 53 -11.69 20.29 -8.30
CA SER A 53 -12.07 21.46 -9.11
C SER A 53 -11.34 22.73 -8.65
N THR A 54 -11.13 22.88 -7.34
CA THR A 54 -10.34 23.99 -6.78
C THR A 54 -8.87 23.92 -7.21
N LEU A 55 -8.28 22.73 -7.28
CA LEU A 55 -6.87 22.57 -7.68
C LEU A 55 -6.67 22.83 -9.18
N LEU A 56 -7.59 22.34 -10.03
CA LEU A 56 -7.55 22.60 -11.47
C LEU A 56 -7.70 24.09 -11.81
N ALA A 57 -8.52 24.83 -11.07
CA ALA A 57 -8.69 26.26 -11.25
C ALA A 57 -7.42 27.09 -10.97
N ARG A 58 -6.43 26.52 -10.27
CA ARG A 58 -5.16 27.18 -9.96
C ARG A 58 -4.10 27.03 -11.05
N VAL A 59 -4.32 26.15 -12.03
CA VAL A 59 -3.40 26.04 -13.17
C VAL A 59 -3.56 27.28 -14.04
N PRO A 60 -2.50 28.08 -14.27
CA PRO A 60 -2.59 29.24 -15.14
C PRO A 60 -2.96 28.83 -16.58
N PRO A 61 -3.71 29.65 -17.34
CA PRO A 61 -4.03 29.36 -18.74
C PRO A 61 -2.76 29.11 -19.57
N GLY A 62 -2.62 27.92 -20.14
CA GLY A 62 -1.41 27.51 -20.88
C GLY A 62 -0.14 27.33 -20.03
N GLY A 63 -0.28 27.37 -18.69
CA GLY A 63 0.81 27.25 -17.74
C GLY A 63 0.90 25.86 -17.09
N SER A 64 1.65 25.80 -15.99
CA SER A 64 1.83 24.59 -15.20
C SER A 64 1.83 24.92 -13.71
N LEU A 65 1.46 23.93 -12.89
CA LEU A 65 1.36 24.02 -11.44
C LEU A 65 2.31 22.98 -10.81
N PRO A 66 3.15 23.36 -9.82
CA PRO A 66 3.92 22.40 -9.05
C PRO A 66 2.99 21.68 -8.07
N VAL A 67 3.06 20.36 -8.03
CA VAL A 67 2.20 19.49 -7.21
C VAL A 67 3.01 18.41 -6.52
N ILE A 68 2.54 17.99 -5.36
CA ILE A 68 2.96 16.79 -4.64
C ILE A 68 1.84 15.75 -4.77
N VAL A 69 2.16 14.59 -5.33
CA VAL A 69 1.26 13.47 -5.54
C VAL A 69 1.56 12.40 -4.51
N LEU A 70 0.55 12.01 -3.72
CA LEU A 70 0.58 10.86 -2.85
C LEU A 70 0.07 9.63 -3.60
N LEU A 71 0.85 8.56 -3.61
CA LEU A 71 0.50 7.32 -4.30
C LEU A 71 -0.38 6.42 -3.44
N ALA A 72 -1.32 5.75 -4.07
CA ALA A 72 -2.16 4.73 -3.44
C ALA A 72 -1.35 3.46 -3.17
N GLY A 73 -1.62 2.81 -2.03
CA GLY A 73 -0.99 1.55 -1.65
C GLY A 73 -0.70 1.46 -0.16
N GLN A 74 -0.20 0.30 0.26
CA GLN A 74 0.22 0.06 1.63
C GLN A 74 1.62 0.64 1.86
N TYR A 75 1.78 1.37 2.95
CA TYR A 75 3.04 1.98 3.37
C TYR A 75 3.19 1.85 4.89
N THR A 76 4.38 1.52 5.35
CA THR A 76 4.75 1.48 6.77
C THR A 76 5.98 2.36 6.96
N ALA A 77 6.04 3.13 8.04
CA ALA A 77 7.20 3.98 8.27
C ALA A 77 8.48 3.12 8.38
N GLU A 78 9.59 3.59 7.80
CA GLU A 78 10.83 2.78 7.73
C GLU A 78 11.35 2.35 9.12
N GLY A 79 11.06 3.12 10.17
CA GLY A 79 11.42 2.80 11.56
C GLY A 79 10.52 1.74 12.23
N GLU A 80 9.36 1.43 11.65
CA GLU A 80 8.44 0.40 12.13
C GLU A 80 8.62 -0.94 11.40
N LEU A 81 9.44 -0.95 10.33
CA LEU A 81 9.74 -2.17 9.59
C LEU A 81 10.73 -3.06 10.36
N PRO A 82 10.55 -4.40 10.34
CA PRO A 82 11.26 -5.33 11.22
C PRO A 82 12.76 -5.39 10.97
N ASP A 83 13.21 -5.18 9.72
CA ASP A 83 14.61 -5.31 9.33
C ASP A 83 14.92 -4.55 8.02
N GLU A 84 16.19 -4.58 7.61
CA GLU A 84 16.65 -3.94 6.37
C GLU A 84 16.08 -4.59 5.11
N GLN A 85 15.81 -5.91 5.13
CA GLN A 85 15.26 -6.59 3.96
C GLN A 85 13.83 -6.08 3.69
N ALA A 86 13.02 -5.92 4.73
CA ALA A 86 11.68 -5.35 4.63
C ALA A 86 11.72 -3.90 4.09
N ARG A 87 12.66 -3.07 4.57
CA ARG A 87 12.88 -1.70 4.04
C ARG A 87 13.23 -1.71 2.56
N GLN A 88 14.15 -2.58 2.13
CA GLN A 88 14.52 -2.68 0.72
C GLN A 88 13.35 -3.14 -0.16
N VAL A 89 12.52 -4.07 0.34
CA VAL A 89 11.29 -4.48 -0.37
C VAL A 89 10.32 -3.32 -0.50
N GLN A 90 10.09 -2.55 0.57
CA GLN A 90 9.20 -1.39 0.52
C GLN A 90 9.71 -0.32 -0.46
N ARG A 91 10.99 0.06 -0.40
CA ARG A 91 11.58 1.05 -1.31
C ARG A 91 11.46 0.65 -2.78
N LYS A 92 11.63 -0.65 -3.08
CA LYS A 92 11.39 -1.19 -4.42
C LYS A 92 9.93 -1.04 -4.85
N LYS A 93 8.97 -1.32 -3.96
CA LYS A 93 7.54 -1.13 -4.23
C LYS A 93 7.19 0.34 -4.46
N ILE A 94 7.72 1.24 -3.63
CA ILE A 94 7.56 2.70 -3.79
C ILE A 94 8.08 3.12 -5.17
N SER A 95 9.30 2.71 -5.52
CA SER A 95 9.90 3.03 -6.82
C SER A 95 9.07 2.48 -7.97
N ALA A 96 8.58 1.25 -7.89
CA ALA A 96 7.71 0.68 -8.93
C ALA A 96 6.39 1.47 -9.07
N ALA A 97 5.75 1.84 -7.96
CA ALA A 97 4.52 2.63 -7.97
C ALA A 97 4.72 4.02 -8.58
N GLN A 98 5.80 4.69 -8.20
CA GLN A 98 6.20 5.99 -8.76
C GLN A 98 6.44 5.91 -10.27
N THR A 99 7.15 4.87 -10.74
CA THR A 99 7.37 4.67 -12.18
C THR A 99 6.05 4.46 -12.91
N ALA A 100 5.15 3.63 -12.37
CA ALA A 100 3.86 3.37 -12.99
C ALA A 100 3.01 4.64 -13.18
N VAL A 101 3.02 5.57 -12.22
CA VAL A 101 2.33 6.86 -12.38
C VAL A 101 3.01 7.75 -13.43
N LEU A 102 4.34 7.77 -13.47
CA LEU A 102 5.06 8.55 -14.50
C LEU A 102 4.81 8.00 -15.91
N ASP A 103 4.69 6.67 -16.05
CA ASP A 103 4.36 6.02 -17.31
C ASP A 103 2.92 6.33 -17.76
N GLU A 104 1.97 6.46 -16.82
CA GLU A 104 0.59 6.90 -17.13
C GLU A 104 0.53 8.33 -17.65
N LEU A 105 1.46 9.19 -17.23
CA LEU A 105 1.57 10.58 -17.70
C LEU A 105 2.39 10.71 -18.98
N ALA A 106 2.85 9.62 -19.58
CA ALA A 106 3.59 9.65 -20.83
C ALA A 106 2.78 10.35 -21.93
N GLY A 107 3.37 11.37 -22.54
CA GLY A 107 2.69 12.21 -23.54
C GLY A 107 2.12 13.53 -22.99
N SER A 108 2.09 13.71 -21.67
CA SER A 108 1.73 14.98 -21.03
C SER A 108 2.96 15.85 -20.74
N GLN A 109 2.78 17.16 -20.57
CA GLN A 109 3.88 18.06 -20.20
C GLN A 109 4.17 17.95 -18.70
N VAL A 110 5.04 17.01 -18.33
CA VAL A 110 5.55 16.85 -16.97
C VAL A 110 6.97 17.38 -16.86
N ARG A 111 7.26 18.18 -15.82
CA ARG A 111 8.57 18.79 -15.56
C ARG A 111 8.94 18.69 -14.09
N ASN A 112 10.20 18.98 -13.75
CA ASN A 112 10.71 19.04 -12.36
C ASN A 112 10.34 17.81 -11.50
N VAL A 113 10.43 16.61 -12.08
CA VAL A 113 10.07 15.38 -11.37
C VAL A 113 11.09 15.10 -10.26
N HIS A 114 10.59 14.99 -9.03
CA HIS A 114 11.33 14.55 -7.87
C HIS A 114 10.65 13.32 -7.26
N ARG A 115 11.45 12.28 -7.03
CA ARG A 115 11.00 11.00 -6.48
C ARG A 115 11.48 10.88 -5.04
N PHE A 116 10.55 10.73 -4.10
CA PHE A 116 10.91 10.51 -2.71
C PHE A 116 11.29 9.05 -2.50
N THR A 117 12.49 8.79 -1.98
CA THR A 117 13.03 7.42 -1.85
C THR A 117 12.28 6.58 -0.80
N TYR A 118 11.84 7.23 0.27
CA TYR A 118 11.34 6.55 1.48
C TYR A 118 9.85 6.73 1.72
N THR A 119 9.19 7.59 0.94
CA THR A 119 7.74 7.83 1.03
C THR A 119 7.10 7.61 -0.34
N PRO A 120 5.84 7.16 -0.38
CA PRO A 120 5.11 6.91 -1.62
C PRO A 120 4.61 8.23 -2.23
N GLN A 121 5.51 9.18 -2.49
CA GLN A 121 5.19 10.50 -3.01
C GLN A 121 6.02 10.83 -4.25
N LEU A 122 5.49 11.73 -5.08
CA LEU A 122 6.18 12.38 -6.19
C LEU A 122 5.98 13.89 -6.09
N SER A 123 7.00 14.70 -6.36
CA SER A 123 6.80 16.12 -6.69
C SER A 123 7.03 16.30 -8.18
N LEU A 124 6.16 17.04 -8.86
CA LEU A 124 6.29 17.33 -10.27
C LEU A 124 5.55 18.62 -10.63
N THR A 125 5.93 19.23 -11.74
CA THR A 125 5.21 20.35 -12.36
C THR A 125 4.38 19.82 -13.52
N VAL A 126 3.06 20.08 -13.49
CA VAL A 126 2.07 19.55 -14.43
C VAL A 126 1.25 20.65 -15.08
N ASP A 127 0.83 20.45 -16.32
CA ASP A 127 -0.24 21.23 -16.93
C ASP A 127 -1.63 20.73 -16.49
N ALA A 128 -2.68 21.38 -17.01
CA ALA A 128 -4.06 21.00 -16.68
C ALA A 128 -4.43 19.60 -17.20
N ASP A 129 -3.82 19.11 -18.28
CA ASP A 129 -4.11 17.80 -18.85
C ASP A 129 -3.51 16.69 -18.01
N ALA A 130 -2.24 16.82 -17.64
CA ALA A 130 -1.55 15.95 -16.69
C ALA A 130 -2.24 15.95 -15.32
N LEU A 131 -2.67 17.11 -14.81
CA LEU A 131 -3.39 17.18 -13.54
C LEU A 131 -4.73 16.44 -13.61
N ARG A 132 -5.48 16.57 -14.71
CA ARG A 132 -6.73 15.80 -14.92
C ARG A 132 -6.48 14.30 -15.00
N GLN A 133 -5.36 13.86 -15.57
CA GLN A 133 -4.99 12.45 -15.60
C GLN A 133 -4.66 11.93 -14.20
N LEU A 134 -3.86 12.67 -13.42
CA LEU A 134 -3.53 12.34 -12.04
C LEU A 134 -4.77 12.17 -11.16
N LEU A 135 -5.71 13.12 -11.22
CA LEU A 135 -6.94 13.09 -10.41
C LEU A 135 -7.86 11.91 -10.75
N ARG A 136 -7.76 11.36 -11.96
CA ARG A 136 -8.54 10.18 -12.38
C ARG A 136 -7.81 8.85 -12.18
N SER A 137 -6.53 8.88 -11.81
CA SER A 137 -5.73 7.67 -11.68
C SER A 137 -6.05 6.98 -10.36
N SER A 138 -6.41 5.70 -10.41
CA SER A 138 -6.57 4.87 -9.21
C SER A 138 -5.25 4.58 -8.48
N ARG A 139 -4.10 4.97 -9.07
CA ARG A 139 -2.77 4.86 -8.45
C ARG A 139 -2.44 6.07 -7.58
N VAL A 140 -3.24 7.11 -7.63
CA VAL A 140 -3.05 8.35 -6.88
C VAL A 140 -4.07 8.37 -5.75
N ALA A 141 -3.59 8.52 -4.52
CA ALA A 141 -4.45 8.69 -3.35
C ALA A 141 -4.84 10.15 -3.17
N ALA A 142 -3.91 11.08 -3.38
CA ALA A 142 -4.17 12.52 -3.26
C ALA A 142 -3.19 13.33 -4.11
N VAL A 143 -3.61 14.55 -4.47
CA VAL A 143 -2.76 15.56 -5.11
C VAL A 143 -2.87 16.85 -4.34
N HIS A 144 -1.72 17.46 -4.03
CA HIS A 144 -1.62 18.73 -3.32
C HIS A 144 -0.78 19.71 -4.14
N GLU A 145 -1.10 20.99 -4.07
CA GLU A 145 -0.24 22.04 -4.60
C GLU A 145 1.06 22.15 -3.79
N ASP A 146 2.20 22.29 -4.46
CA ASP A 146 3.50 22.50 -3.83
C ASP A 146 3.73 24.00 -3.58
N THR A 147 3.20 24.50 -2.46
CA THR A 147 3.10 25.93 -2.15
C THR A 147 4.35 26.53 -1.48
N ALA A 148 5.37 25.73 -1.14
CA ALA A 148 6.57 26.23 -0.47
C ALA A 148 7.31 27.32 -1.27
N ARG A 149 7.15 27.33 -2.60
CA ARG A 149 7.75 28.34 -3.50
C ARG A 149 6.93 29.64 -3.64
N SER A 150 5.65 29.64 -3.25
CA SER A 150 4.72 30.73 -3.59
C SER A 150 4.62 31.84 -2.54
N GLN A 151 5.36 31.75 -1.42
CA GLN A 151 5.24 32.73 -0.31
C GLN A 151 6.15 33.97 -0.43
N ASN A 152 6.93 34.10 -1.52
CA ASN A 152 7.71 35.31 -1.80
C ASN A 152 7.07 36.08 -2.96
N GLY A 153 6.07 36.90 -2.63
CA GLY A 153 5.54 37.97 -3.47
C GLY A 153 5.75 39.30 -2.77
#